data_AF-A0A1D1XUM8-F1
#
_entry.id   AF-A0A1D1XUM8-F1
#
_cell.length_a   1.000
_cell.length_b   1.000
_cell.length_c   1.000
_cell.angle_alpha   90.00
_cell.angle_beta   90.00
_cell.angle_gamma   90.00
#
_symmetry.space_group_name_H-M   'P 1'
#
loop_
_entity.id
_entity.type
_entity.pdbx_description
1 polymer ?
#
loop_
_entity_poly.entity_id
_entity_poly.type
_entity_poly.pdbx_seq_one_letter_code
_entity_poly.pdbx_strand_id
1 'polypeptide(L)'
;SLSLSLVPPTINITPHKPHRTCIIPQQANTICLHPIQGTTRWTARPLVGSSMAGLPRVSSLVLLLLLAARPSTCGRHDYHDALSKCILFFEGQRSGQLPADQRLAWRADSGLSDGSPAGVDLVGGYYDAGDNVKFGFPMAFTTTMLAWSVVEFGGRMPPEQLRDALAAIRWATDYLLKVIAHPNKLYVQVGDPLGDHSCWERPEDM
;
A
#
# COMPACT_ATOMS: atom_id res chain seq x y z
N SER A 1 -37.90 -20.55 -10.66
CA SER A 1 -38.03 -19.09 -10.49
C SER A 1 -37.39 -18.73 -9.15
N LEU A 2 -36.17 -18.21 -9.16
CA LEU A 2 -35.47 -17.73 -7.96
C LEU A 2 -35.66 -16.21 -7.92
N SER A 3 -36.41 -15.71 -6.95
CA SER A 3 -36.66 -14.28 -6.75
C SER A 3 -35.50 -13.69 -5.94
N LEU A 4 -34.76 -12.77 -6.55
CA LEU A 4 -33.76 -11.95 -5.88
C LEU A 4 -34.50 -10.76 -5.25
N SER A 5 -34.76 -10.82 -3.94
CA SER A 5 -35.33 -9.68 -3.21
C SER A 5 -34.20 -8.73 -2.81
N LEU A 6 -34.03 -7.64 -3.57
CA LEU A 6 -33.29 -6.46 -3.12
C LEU A 6 -34.14 -5.77 -2.05
N VAL A 7 -33.71 -5.86 -0.79
CA VAL A 7 -34.25 -5.03 0.29
C VAL A 7 -33.58 -3.66 0.15
N PRO A 8 -34.33 -2.58 -0.15
CA PRO A 8 -33.75 -1.24 -0.19
C PRO A 8 -33.36 -0.83 1.24
N PRO A 9 -32.19 -0.19 1.45
CA PRO A 9 -31.84 0.32 2.77
C PRO A 9 -32.75 1.49 3.14
N THR A 10 -33.43 1.38 4.27
CA THR A 10 -34.09 2.50 4.94
C THR A 10 -33.01 3.45 5.43
N ILE A 11 -32.86 4.60 4.78
CA ILE A 11 -31.95 5.67 5.23
C ILE A 11 -32.57 6.31 6.46
N ASN A 12 -32.10 5.91 7.65
CA ASN A 12 -32.45 6.58 8.89
C ASN A 12 -31.36 7.62 9.18
N ILE A 13 -31.64 8.89 8.86
CA ILE A 13 -30.74 10.01 9.14
C ILE A 13 -30.85 10.33 10.63
N THR A 14 -30.00 9.72 11.45
CA THR A 14 -29.73 10.21 12.81
C THR A 14 -28.75 11.40 12.75
N PRO A 15 -28.86 12.40 13.64
CA PRO A 15 -28.05 13.59 13.58
C PRO A 15 -26.57 13.28 13.82
N HIS A 16 -25.73 13.88 12.99
CA HIS A 16 -24.27 13.92 13.02
C HIS A 16 -23.67 13.85 14.43
N LYS A 17 -22.81 12.85 14.67
CA LYS A 17 -21.76 12.98 15.70
C LYS A 17 -20.85 14.15 15.30
N PRO A 18 -20.47 15.03 16.25
CA PRO A 18 -19.51 16.09 15.98
C PRO A 18 -18.11 15.49 15.87
N HIS A 19 -17.31 15.97 14.92
CA HIS A 19 -15.93 15.57 14.62
C HIS A 19 -15.74 14.29 13.78
N ARG A 20 -16.32 14.26 12.57
CA ARG A 20 -15.75 13.51 11.45
C ARG A 20 -15.35 14.52 10.38
N THR A 21 -14.08 14.86 10.31
CA THR A 21 -13.59 15.74 9.26
C THR A 21 -13.22 14.87 8.09
N CYS A 22 -14.21 14.55 7.25
CA CYS A 22 -13.89 14.09 5.90
C CYS A 22 -13.05 15.19 5.25
N ILE A 23 -11.79 14.88 4.95
CA ILE A 23 -11.01 15.75 4.11
C ILE A 23 -11.62 15.56 2.73
N ILE A 24 -12.47 16.50 2.29
CA ILE A 24 -12.91 16.50 0.91
C ILE A 24 -11.76 17.15 0.15
N PRO A 25 -10.97 16.41 -0.67
CA PRO A 25 -9.98 17.04 -1.50
C PRO A 25 -10.73 17.98 -2.45
N GLN A 26 -10.62 19.29 -2.22
CA GLN A 26 -10.98 20.24 -3.27
C GLN A 26 -10.06 19.89 -4.44
N GLN A 27 -10.65 19.54 -5.59
CA GLN A 27 -9.91 19.23 -6.80
C GLN A 27 -9.03 20.43 -7.18
N ALA A 28 -7.79 20.45 -6.70
CA ALA A 28 -6.76 21.35 -7.18
C ALA A 28 -6.13 20.70 -8.42
N ASN A 29 -6.88 20.69 -9.52
CA ASN A 29 -6.31 20.40 -10.84
C ASN A 29 -5.46 21.59 -11.28
N THR A 30 -4.23 21.71 -10.78
CA THR A 30 -3.17 22.45 -11.47
C THR A 30 -1.81 21.90 -11.03
N ILE A 31 -1.27 20.95 -11.81
CA ILE A 31 0.17 20.76 -11.84
C ILE A 31 0.75 21.97 -12.58
N CYS A 32 1.24 22.96 -11.84
CA CYS A 32 2.15 23.95 -12.41
C CYS A 32 3.48 23.26 -12.69
N LEU A 33 3.66 22.73 -13.91
CA LEU A 33 5.00 22.48 -14.43
C LEU A 33 5.69 23.84 -14.60
N HIS A 34 6.42 24.28 -13.58
CA HIS A 34 7.36 25.37 -13.78
C HIS A 34 8.44 24.91 -14.75
N PRO A 35 8.69 25.62 -15.85
CA PRO A 35 9.93 25.46 -16.59
C PRO A 35 11.06 25.82 -15.62
N ILE A 36 12.00 24.91 -15.38
CA ILE A 36 13.26 25.23 -14.72
C ILE A 36 14.06 26.08 -15.72
N GLN A 37 13.76 27.37 -15.80
CA GLN A 37 14.62 28.38 -16.43
C GLN A 37 15.42 29.08 -15.31
N GLY A 38 16.31 28.31 -14.68
CA GLY A 38 17.37 28.86 -13.85
C GLY A 38 18.57 29.17 -14.73
N THR A 39 18.62 30.35 -15.34
CA THR A 39 19.85 30.87 -15.93
C THR A 39 20.79 31.27 -14.80
N THR A 40 21.65 30.35 -14.35
CA THR A 40 22.79 30.73 -13.50
C THR A 40 23.76 31.56 -14.35
N ARG A 41 23.64 32.88 -14.22
CA ARG A 41 24.64 33.86 -14.69
C ARG A 41 25.88 33.70 -13.82
N TRP A 42 26.83 32.90 -14.30
CA TRP A 42 28.17 32.85 -13.75
C TRP A 42 28.91 34.12 -14.15
N THR A 43 29.22 34.98 -13.18
CA THR A 43 30.19 36.05 -13.37
C THR A 43 31.58 35.44 -13.41
N ALA A 44 32.15 35.29 -14.61
CA ALA A 44 33.54 34.92 -14.78
C ALA A 44 34.41 36.07 -14.26
N ARG A 45 35.06 35.87 -13.10
CA ARG A 45 36.24 36.66 -12.72
C ARG A 45 37.38 36.26 -13.67
N PRO A 46 38.11 37.21 -14.27
CA PRO A 46 39.27 36.86 -15.08
C PRO A 46 40.35 36.27 -14.15
N LEU A 47 40.67 35.00 -14.36
CA LEU A 47 41.86 34.39 -13.78
C LEU A 47 43.06 34.91 -14.56
N VAL A 48 43.97 35.56 -13.82
CA VAL A 48 45.27 36.00 -14.30
C VAL A 48 46.00 34.81 -14.91
N GLY A 49 46.41 34.97 -16.17
CA GLY A 49 47.09 33.95 -16.96
C GLY A 49 48.34 33.45 -16.24
N SER A 50 48.31 32.17 -15.86
CA SER A 50 49.51 31.41 -15.50
C SER A 50 49.83 30.47 -16.66
N SER A 51 51.07 30.55 -17.12
CA SER A 51 51.68 29.85 -18.24
C SER A 51 51.26 28.37 -18.35
N MET A 52 50.66 28.00 -19.48
CA MET A 52 50.41 26.61 -19.88
C MET A 52 51.69 26.01 -20.45
N ALA A 53 52.60 25.57 -19.58
CA ALA A 53 53.73 24.74 -19.96
C ALA A 53 53.62 23.38 -19.26
N GLY A 54 53.25 22.36 -20.03
CA GLY A 54 53.54 20.96 -19.72
C GLY A 54 52.57 20.23 -18.78
N LEU A 55 51.38 19.85 -19.28
CA LEU A 55 50.70 18.66 -18.75
C LEU A 55 51.10 17.43 -19.58
N PRO A 56 51.54 16.32 -18.96
CA PRO A 56 51.90 15.11 -19.69
C PRO A 56 50.65 14.48 -20.31
N ARG A 57 50.66 14.30 -21.65
CA ARG A 57 49.60 13.65 -22.45
C ARG A 57 49.24 12.23 -21.97
N VAL A 58 50.02 11.65 -21.08
CA VAL A 58 49.80 10.31 -20.49
C VAL A 58 48.62 10.31 -19.49
N SER A 59 48.29 11.46 -18.89
CA SER A 59 47.23 11.57 -17.87
C SER A 59 45.81 11.47 -18.46
N SER A 60 45.57 12.06 -19.64
CA SER A 60 44.23 12.03 -20.27
C SER A 60 43.82 10.64 -20.74
N LEU A 61 44.75 9.79 -21.19
CA LEU A 61 44.41 8.45 -21.67
C LEU A 61 44.08 7.50 -20.51
N VAL A 62 44.81 7.61 -19.39
CA VAL A 62 44.53 6.87 -18.15
C VAL A 62 43.20 7.31 -17.55
N LEU A 63 42.92 8.62 -17.54
CA LEU A 63 41.63 9.14 -17.09
C LEU A 63 40.47 8.68 -18.00
N LEU A 64 40.66 8.65 -19.32
CA LEU A 64 39.66 8.15 -20.28
C LEU A 64 39.42 6.63 -20.13
N LEU A 65 40.48 5.85 -19.87
CA LEU A 65 40.41 4.41 -19.58
C LEU A 65 39.71 4.14 -18.24
N LEU A 66 39.94 4.95 -17.20
CA LEU A 66 39.27 4.85 -15.91
C LEU A 66 37.79 5.26 -15.97
N LEU A 67 37.41 6.21 -16.85
CA LEU A 67 36.00 6.55 -17.09
C LEU A 67 35.29 5.51 -17.97
N ALA A 68 35.99 4.85 -18.89
CA ALA A 68 35.44 3.78 -19.74
C ALA A 68 35.32 2.44 -19.01
N ALA A 69 36.14 2.20 -17.97
CA ALA A 69 36.10 1.01 -17.13
C ALA A 69 35.13 1.14 -15.93
N ARG A 70 34.06 1.95 -16.04
CA ARG A 70 32.96 1.86 -15.08
C ARG A 70 32.28 0.51 -15.32
N PRO A 71 32.38 -0.49 -14.41
CA PRO A 71 31.54 -1.66 -14.53
C PRO A 71 30.12 -1.15 -14.60
N SER A 72 29.39 -1.50 -15.66
CA SER A 72 27.95 -1.38 -15.66
C SER A 72 27.48 -2.32 -14.57
N THR A 73 27.36 -1.82 -13.34
CA THR A 73 26.57 -2.50 -12.32
C THR A 73 25.16 -2.43 -12.85
N CYS A 74 24.75 -3.44 -13.62
CA CYS A 74 23.35 -3.80 -13.69
C CYS A 74 22.98 -4.05 -12.22
N GLY A 75 22.41 -3.04 -11.57
CA GLY A 75 22.11 -3.07 -10.15
C GLY A 75 21.18 -4.23 -9.92
N ARG A 76 21.71 -5.34 -9.39
CA ARG A 76 20.89 -6.51 -9.09
C ARG A 76 19.87 -6.07 -8.06
N HIS A 77 18.59 -6.23 -8.36
CA HIS A 77 17.54 -5.89 -7.42
C HIS A 77 17.66 -6.75 -6.16
N ASP A 78 17.47 -6.13 -5.01
CA ASP A 78 17.39 -6.84 -3.74
C ASP A 78 15.99 -7.44 -3.58
N TYR A 79 15.82 -8.66 -4.07
CA TYR A 79 14.55 -9.38 -3.98
C TYR A 79 14.21 -9.82 -2.56
N HIS A 80 15.18 -9.87 -1.65
CA HIS A 80 14.93 -10.16 -0.25
C HIS A 80 14.23 -8.97 0.42
N ASP A 81 14.79 -7.76 0.23
CA ASP A 81 14.16 -6.51 0.69
C ASP A 81 12.79 -6.30 0.04
N ALA A 82 12.67 -6.56 -1.28
CA ALA A 82 11.39 -6.46 -1.98
C ALA A 82 10.34 -7.41 -1.40
N LEU A 83 10.67 -8.69 -1.19
CA LEU A 83 9.74 -9.68 -0.62
C LEU A 83 9.32 -9.28 0.81
N SER A 84 10.27 -8.85 1.63
CA SER A 84 10.01 -8.40 3.00
C SER A 84 8.98 -7.25 3.02
N LYS A 85 9.15 -6.25 2.15
CA LYS A 85 8.24 -5.11 2.02
C LYS A 85 6.89 -5.49 1.43
N CYS A 86 6.85 -6.40 0.45
CA CYS A 86 5.60 -6.91 -0.11
C CYS A 86 4.75 -7.64 0.93
N ILE A 87 5.37 -8.39 1.85
CA ILE A 87 4.64 -9.06 2.93
C ILE A 87 4.22 -8.05 4.01
N LEU A 88 5.08 -7.08 4.33
CA LEU A 88 4.77 -6.00 5.28
C LEU A 88 3.56 -5.16 4.83
N PHE A 89 3.37 -4.97 3.52
CA PHE A 89 2.20 -4.27 2.95
C PHE A 89 0.87 -4.85 3.46
N PHE A 90 0.77 -6.17 3.64
CA PHE A 90 -0.45 -6.78 4.18
C PHE A 90 -0.77 -6.30 5.60
N GLU A 91 0.23 -6.05 6.46
CA GLU A 91 -0.04 -5.46 7.78
C GLU A 91 -0.65 -4.06 7.67
N GLY A 92 -0.25 -3.33 6.63
CA GLY A 92 -0.72 -1.98 6.34
C GLY A 92 -2.17 -1.93 5.89
N GLN A 93 -2.72 -3.06 5.43
CA GLN A 93 -4.10 -3.18 4.96
C GLN A 93 -5.05 -3.79 5.99
N ARG A 94 -4.58 -4.25 7.15
CA ARG A 94 -5.43 -4.94 8.15
C ARG A 94 -6.58 -4.03 8.61
N SER A 95 -7.80 -4.54 8.62
CA SER A 95 -8.96 -3.95 9.30
C SER A 95 -9.26 -4.75 10.57
N GLY A 96 -9.89 -4.14 11.58
CA GLY A 96 -10.23 -4.77 12.85
C GLY A 96 -9.29 -4.39 14.00
N GLN A 97 -9.38 -5.17 15.08
CA GLN A 97 -8.47 -5.03 16.23
C GLN A 97 -7.10 -5.61 15.88
N LEU A 98 -6.07 -4.76 15.86
CA LEU A 98 -4.73 -5.16 15.46
C LEU A 98 -4.01 -5.95 16.56
N PRO A 99 -3.16 -6.91 16.19
CA PRO A 99 -2.40 -7.67 17.17
C PRO A 99 -1.32 -6.79 17.81
N ALA A 100 -1.00 -7.05 19.09
CA ALA A 100 -0.05 -6.24 19.85
C ALA A 100 1.39 -6.26 19.29
N ASP A 101 1.72 -7.26 18.47
CA ASP A 101 3.01 -7.43 17.80
C ASP A 101 3.03 -6.91 16.34
N GLN A 102 2.00 -6.16 15.92
CA GLN A 102 1.96 -5.44 14.63
C GLN A 102 3.21 -4.56 14.46
N ARG A 103 3.86 -4.65 13.28
CA ARG A 103 5.13 -3.94 13.02
C ARG A 103 4.91 -2.49 12.57
N LEU A 104 3.79 -2.22 11.90
CA LEU A 104 3.46 -0.90 11.37
C LEU A 104 2.78 -0.02 12.43
N ALA A 105 3.59 0.78 13.14
CA ALA A 105 3.15 1.64 14.24
C ALA A 105 2.21 2.80 13.85
N TRP A 106 2.03 3.07 12.57
CA TRP A 106 1.13 4.12 12.07
C TRP A 106 -0.30 3.63 11.81
N ARG A 107 -0.58 2.33 11.97
CA ARG A 107 -1.92 1.73 11.92
C ARG A 107 -2.46 1.51 13.33
N ALA A 108 -3.78 1.61 13.51
CA ALA A 108 -4.45 1.24 14.76
C ALA A 108 -5.77 0.48 14.51
N ASP A 109 -6.45 0.14 15.61
CA ASP A 109 -7.74 -0.54 15.57
C ASP A 109 -8.76 0.25 14.74
N SER A 110 -9.47 -0.43 13.84
CA SER A 110 -10.41 0.17 12.88
C SER A 110 -11.52 -0.81 12.53
N GLY A 111 -12.65 -0.34 11.99
CA GLY A 111 -13.74 -1.23 11.53
C GLY A 111 -14.32 -2.15 12.63
N LEU A 112 -14.29 -1.72 13.90
CA LEU A 112 -14.68 -2.57 15.05
C LEU A 112 -16.19 -2.86 15.14
N SER A 113 -17.00 -2.18 14.33
CA SER A 113 -18.46 -2.39 14.24
C SER A 113 -18.88 -3.13 12.96
N ASP A 114 -17.93 -3.62 12.16
CA ASP A 114 -18.18 -4.33 10.91
C ASP A 114 -19.14 -5.51 11.12
N GLY A 115 -20.25 -5.52 10.36
CA GLY A 115 -21.29 -6.55 10.42
C GLY A 115 -22.45 -6.26 11.37
N SER A 116 -22.36 -5.23 12.22
CA SER A 116 -23.42 -4.85 13.18
C SER A 116 -24.81 -4.65 12.56
N PRO A 117 -24.98 -4.00 11.38
CA PRO A 117 -26.31 -3.85 10.76
C PRO A 117 -26.98 -5.17 10.38
N ALA A 118 -26.19 -6.22 10.17
CA ALA A 118 -26.67 -7.56 9.85
C ALA A 118 -26.67 -8.51 11.08
N GLY A 119 -26.30 -8.02 12.26
CA GLY A 119 -26.25 -8.80 13.50
C GLY A 119 -25.16 -9.88 13.51
N VAL A 120 -24.05 -9.66 12.79
CA VAL A 120 -22.94 -10.61 12.65
C VAL A 120 -21.60 -9.94 12.96
N ASP A 121 -20.59 -10.74 13.33
CA ASP A 121 -19.21 -10.26 13.46
C ASP A 121 -18.49 -10.40 12.11
N LEU A 122 -18.17 -9.27 11.49
CA LEU A 122 -17.33 -9.20 10.29
C LEU A 122 -16.08 -8.34 10.53
N VAL A 123 -15.64 -8.16 11.78
CA VAL A 123 -14.39 -7.46 12.12
C VAL A 123 -13.19 -8.28 11.63
N GLY A 124 -12.16 -7.63 11.10
CA GLY A 124 -10.96 -8.30 10.56
C GLY A 124 -10.78 -8.11 9.05
N GLY A 125 -9.90 -8.89 8.44
CA GLY A 125 -9.68 -8.89 7.00
C GLY A 125 -8.85 -7.69 6.51
N TYR A 126 -8.91 -7.43 5.21
CA TYR A 126 -8.10 -6.40 4.55
C TYR A 126 -8.96 -5.32 3.87
N TYR A 127 -8.53 -4.07 3.98
CA TYR A 127 -8.98 -3.02 3.07
C TYR A 127 -8.42 -3.28 1.67
N ASP A 128 -9.24 -3.04 0.65
CA ASP A 128 -8.95 -3.49 -0.71
C ASP A 128 -7.79 -2.73 -1.37
N ALA A 129 -7.79 -1.40 -1.26
CA ALA A 129 -6.79 -0.56 -1.90
C ALA A 129 -6.38 0.63 -1.01
N GLY A 130 -6.54 1.86 -1.51
CA GLY A 130 -6.37 3.09 -0.75
C GLY A 130 -7.64 3.60 -0.10
N ASP A 131 -8.70 2.80 -0.16
CA ASP A 131 -10.02 3.02 0.40
C ASP A 131 -10.21 2.13 1.65
N ASN A 132 -11.32 2.27 2.37
CA ASN A 132 -11.60 1.46 3.55
C ASN A 132 -12.73 0.44 3.33
N VAL A 133 -13.05 0.13 2.08
CA VAL A 133 -14.00 -0.93 1.74
C VAL A 133 -13.31 -2.29 1.77
N LYS A 134 -14.04 -3.30 2.27
CA LYS A 134 -13.61 -4.70 2.24
C LYS A 134 -14.32 -5.42 1.11
N PHE A 135 -13.72 -5.43 -0.08
CA PHE A 135 -14.23 -6.19 -1.22
C PHE A 135 -13.80 -7.67 -1.13
N GLY A 136 -14.77 -8.57 -0.93
CA GLY A 136 -14.50 -9.98 -0.65
C GLY A 136 -13.87 -10.74 -1.82
N PHE A 137 -14.21 -10.39 -3.06
CA PHE A 137 -13.67 -11.07 -4.25
C PHE A 137 -12.16 -10.83 -4.44
N PRO A 138 -11.66 -9.59 -4.55
CA PRO A 138 -10.22 -9.34 -4.65
C PRO A 138 -9.45 -9.78 -3.40
N MET A 139 -10.04 -9.69 -2.19
CA MET A 139 -9.42 -10.24 -0.98
C MET A 139 -9.23 -11.76 -1.04
N ALA A 140 -10.25 -12.50 -1.46
CA ALA A 140 -10.18 -13.96 -1.61
C ALA A 140 -9.17 -14.36 -2.69
N PHE A 141 -9.16 -13.65 -3.82
CA PHE A 141 -8.17 -13.87 -4.88
C PHE A 141 -6.74 -13.61 -4.38
N THR A 142 -6.50 -12.49 -3.73
CA THR A 142 -5.17 -12.12 -3.19
C THR A 142 -4.70 -13.14 -2.16
N THR A 143 -5.60 -13.60 -1.29
CA THR A 143 -5.30 -14.63 -0.28
C THR A 143 -4.94 -15.96 -0.94
N THR A 144 -5.67 -16.33 -2.00
CA THR A 144 -5.38 -17.53 -2.79
C THR A 144 -3.99 -17.45 -3.43
N MET A 145 -3.64 -16.32 -4.05
CA MET A 145 -2.34 -16.13 -4.68
C MET A 145 -1.19 -16.11 -3.67
N LEU A 146 -1.38 -15.50 -2.50
CA LEU A 146 -0.39 -15.52 -1.43
C LEU A 146 -0.19 -16.94 -0.88
N ALA A 147 -1.28 -17.68 -0.62
CA ALA A 147 -1.21 -19.06 -0.16
C ALA A 147 -0.55 -19.97 -1.19
N TRP A 148 -0.90 -19.83 -2.48
CA TRP A 148 -0.24 -20.58 -3.56
C TRP A 148 1.26 -20.26 -3.62
N SER A 149 1.65 -18.99 -3.48
CA SER A 149 3.07 -18.60 -3.45
C SER A 149 3.83 -19.28 -2.30
N VAL A 150 3.20 -19.42 -1.12
CA VAL A 150 3.79 -20.15 0.01
C VAL A 150 3.86 -21.66 -0.24
N VAL A 151 2.84 -22.26 -0.86
CA VAL A 151 2.87 -23.69 -1.23
C VAL A 151 4.01 -23.97 -2.22
N GLU A 152 4.18 -23.13 -3.23
CA GLU A 152 5.18 -23.34 -4.28
C GLU A 152 6.61 -22.98 -3.83
N PHE A 153 6.75 -21.86 -3.12
CA PHE A 153 8.07 -21.25 -2.85
C PHE A 153 8.42 -21.15 -1.36
N GLY A 154 7.55 -21.57 -0.44
CA GLY A 154 7.76 -21.41 1.00
C GLY A 154 9.06 -22.03 1.52
N GLY A 155 9.49 -23.17 0.96
CA GLY A 155 10.78 -23.77 1.30
C GLY A 155 12.02 -22.97 0.86
N ARG A 156 11.84 -21.94 0.03
CA ARG A 156 12.89 -21.01 -0.43
C ARG A 156 12.75 -19.61 0.17
N MET A 157 11.69 -19.34 0.91
CA MET A 157 11.52 -18.08 1.63
C MET A 157 12.42 -18.09 2.87
N PRO A 158 13.04 -16.95 3.23
CA PRO A 158 13.71 -16.88 4.52
C PRO A 158 12.68 -17.09 5.66
N PRO A 159 13.09 -17.69 6.78
CA PRO A 159 12.17 -18.16 7.81
C PRO A 159 11.21 -17.09 8.34
N GLU A 160 11.69 -15.86 8.49
CA GLU A 160 10.91 -14.74 8.97
C GLU A 160 9.86 -14.27 7.94
N GLN A 161 10.18 -14.21 6.64
CA GLN A 161 9.19 -13.89 5.61
C GLN A 161 8.16 -15.01 5.45
N LEU A 162 8.56 -16.28 5.59
CA LEU A 162 7.61 -17.39 5.59
C LEU A 162 6.61 -17.26 6.74
N ARG A 163 7.11 -16.98 7.96
CA ARG A 163 6.25 -16.76 9.13
C ARG A 163 5.29 -15.59 8.92
N ASP A 164 5.78 -14.46 8.42
CA ASP A 164 4.97 -13.27 8.22
C ASP A 164 3.94 -13.46 7.09
N ALA A 165 4.28 -14.18 6.02
CA ALA A 165 3.35 -14.55 4.96
C ALA A 165 2.24 -15.49 5.47
N LEU A 166 2.58 -16.47 6.30
CA LEU A 166 1.60 -17.33 6.96
C LEU A 166 0.67 -16.54 7.89
N ALA A 167 1.21 -15.54 8.61
CA ALA A 167 0.40 -14.65 9.43
C ALA A 167 -0.56 -13.78 8.60
N ALA A 168 -0.12 -13.31 7.43
CA ALA A 168 -0.98 -12.58 6.49
C ALA A 168 -2.10 -13.47 5.91
N ILE A 169 -1.77 -14.69 5.48
CA ILE A 169 -2.77 -15.67 5.03
C ILE A 169 -3.80 -15.93 6.14
N ARG A 170 -3.32 -16.19 7.36
CA ARG A 170 -4.18 -16.44 8.51
C ARG A 170 -5.15 -15.29 8.77
N TRP A 171 -4.65 -14.06 8.74
CA TRP A 171 -5.48 -12.87 8.95
C TRP A 171 -6.66 -12.79 7.97
N ALA A 172 -6.38 -13.03 6.68
CA ALA A 172 -7.44 -13.09 5.67
C ALA A 172 -8.37 -14.28 5.88
N THR A 173 -7.84 -15.48 6.12
CA THR A 173 -8.68 -16.68 6.25
C THR A 173 -9.55 -16.64 7.50
N ASP A 174 -9.08 -16.06 8.61
CA ASP A 174 -9.88 -15.86 9.82
C ASP A 174 -11.10 -14.98 9.51
N TYR A 175 -10.94 -13.92 8.71
CA TYR A 175 -12.06 -13.12 8.21
C TYR A 175 -12.94 -13.89 7.20
N LEU A 176 -12.35 -14.63 6.25
CA LEU A 176 -13.11 -15.39 5.26
C LEU A 176 -13.95 -16.52 5.91
N LEU A 177 -13.51 -17.07 7.04
CA LEU A 177 -14.31 -18.01 7.83
C LEU A 177 -15.54 -17.32 8.45
N LYS A 178 -15.41 -16.06 8.91
CA LYS A 178 -16.56 -15.28 9.41
C LYS A 178 -17.59 -15.02 8.31
N VAL A 179 -17.15 -14.70 7.08
CA VAL A 179 -18.09 -14.38 5.99
C VAL A 179 -18.94 -15.57 5.53
N ILE A 180 -18.49 -16.80 5.79
CA ILE A 180 -19.21 -18.06 5.46
C ILE A 180 -19.83 -18.76 6.67
N ALA A 181 -19.70 -18.21 7.88
CA ALA A 181 -20.14 -18.86 9.11
C ALA A 181 -21.67 -19.03 9.22
N HIS A 182 -22.43 -18.44 8.29
CA HIS A 182 -23.88 -18.36 8.34
C HIS A 182 -24.51 -19.24 7.25
N PRO A 183 -25.39 -20.20 7.61
CA PRO A 183 -26.01 -21.09 6.63
C PRO A 183 -26.71 -20.32 5.50
N ASN A 184 -26.43 -20.73 4.25
CA ASN A 184 -27.01 -20.14 3.03
C ASN A 184 -26.74 -18.64 2.85
N LYS A 185 -25.72 -18.08 3.50
CA LYS A 185 -25.34 -16.67 3.37
C LYS A 185 -23.83 -16.57 3.12
N LEU A 186 -23.47 -15.61 2.29
CA LEU A 186 -22.09 -15.22 2.04
C LEU A 186 -22.02 -13.69 2.10
N TYR A 187 -21.20 -13.17 3.01
CA TYR A 187 -20.95 -11.74 3.10
C TYR A 187 -19.77 -11.39 2.18
N VAL A 188 -20.04 -10.64 1.11
CA VAL A 188 -19.03 -10.34 0.08
C VAL A 188 -18.47 -8.93 0.17
N GLN A 189 -19.04 -8.07 1.01
CA GLN A 189 -18.61 -6.68 1.14
C GLN A 189 -18.95 -6.12 2.52
N VAL A 190 -18.04 -5.29 3.05
CA VAL A 190 -18.31 -4.40 4.19
C VAL A 190 -17.86 -3.00 3.81
N GLY A 191 -18.72 -2.00 4.05
CA GLY A 191 -18.55 -0.62 3.60
C GLY A 191 -19.44 -0.25 2.40
N ASP A 192 -19.87 1.01 2.35
CA ASP A 192 -20.50 1.63 1.19
C ASP A 192 -19.42 2.35 0.35
N PRO A 193 -19.13 1.91 -0.88
CA PRO A 193 -18.04 2.49 -1.67
C PRO A 193 -18.24 3.96 -1.98
N LEU A 194 -19.48 4.41 -2.20
CA LEU A 194 -19.74 5.81 -2.50
C LEU A 194 -19.48 6.71 -1.30
N GLY A 195 -19.97 6.32 -0.12
CA GLY A 195 -19.69 7.00 1.13
C GLY A 195 -18.19 7.03 1.44
N ASP A 196 -17.53 5.87 1.39
CA ASP A 196 -16.09 5.75 1.67
C ASP A 196 -15.25 6.59 0.69
N HIS A 197 -15.49 6.48 -0.62
CA HIS A 197 -14.70 7.22 -1.62
C HIS A 197 -15.01 8.73 -1.66
N SER A 198 -16.09 9.17 -1.01
CA SER A 198 -16.42 10.59 -0.84
C SER A 198 -15.68 11.25 0.33
N CYS A 199 -15.02 10.45 1.18
CA CYS A 199 -14.37 10.89 2.40
C CYS A 199 -12.88 10.47 2.40
N TRP A 200 -11.96 11.44 2.36
CA TRP A 200 -10.55 11.11 2.59
C TRP A 200 -10.28 11.10 4.09
N GLU A 201 -10.20 9.91 4.67
CA GLU A 201 -9.93 9.71 6.09
C GLU A 201 -9.10 8.46 6.34
N ARG A 202 -8.62 8.33 7.57
CA ARG A 202 -7.93 7.12 8.02
C ARG A 202 -8.97 6.07 8.43
N PRO A 203 -8.67 4.77 8.29
CA PRO A 203 -9.59 3.71 8.73
C PRO A 203 -9.91 3.76 10.22
N GLU A 204 -9.03 4.35 11.04
CA GLU A 204 -9.24 4.53 12.48
C GLU A 204 -10.30 5.59 12.83
N ASP A 205 -10.65 6.47 11.88
CA ASP A 205 -11.54 7.63 12.10
C ASP A 205 -12.95 7.48 11.47
N MET A 206 -13.23 6.32 10.84
CA MET A 206 -14.48 6.02 10.08
C MET A 206 -15.79 6.07 10.88
#